data_AF-A0A1E4GGF8-F1
#
_entry.id   AF-A0A1E4GGF8-F1
#
_cell.length_a   1.000
_cell.length_b   1.000
_cell.length_c   1.000
_cell.angle_alpha   90.00
_cell.angle_beta   90.00
_cell.angle_gamma   90.00
#
_symmetry.space_group_name_H-M   'P 1'
#
loop_
_entity.id
_entity.type
_entity.pdbx_description
1 polymer ?
#
loop_
_entity_poly.entity_id
_entity_poly.type
_entity_poly.pdbx_seq_one_letter_code
_entity_poly.pdbx_strand_id
1 'polypeptide(L)'
;MAAILATEAICNAFSIGDERSFDQDPRFGLAVMSETGSLALSSATNDPGTAIDVIGRTTRLLNLWTKDHNSDAKGEPEHPRIYVPPLDVVDLFEDGFMLIARDGARLIEVQLRIQKSLLALSRLGDESFKTAAPSQSRMAFERAEAAMTLEADRARLRTVYEAFSIRYLST
;
A
#
# COMPACT_ATOMS: atom_id res chain seq x y z
N MET A 1 -42.69 -23.31 -4.52
CA MET A 1 -41.48 -23.90 -5.13
C MET A 1 -40.66 -22.86 -5.90
N ALA A 2 -41.22 -22.14 -6.89
CA ALA A 2 -40.50 -21.09 -7.62
C ALA A 2 -39.97 -19.94 -6.73
N ALA A 3 -40.74 -19.48 -5.74
CA ALA A 3 -40.30 -18.44 -4.80
C ALA A 3 -39.13 -18.90 -3.89
N ILE A 4 -39.11 -20.18 -3.50
CA ILE A 4 -38.04 -20.75 -2.66
C ILE A 4 -36.74 -20.88 -3.46
N LEU A 5 -36.84 -21.31 -4.73
CA LEU A 5 -35.72 -21.37 -5.66
C LEU A 5 -35.14 -19.97 -5.96
N ALA A 6 -36.00 -18.94 -6.04
CA ALA A 6 -35.56 -17.56 -6.20
C ALA A 6 -34.82 -17.05 -4.94
N THR A 7 -35.31 -17.38 -3.74
CA THR A 7 -34.64 -17.01 -2.48
C THR A 7 -33.27 -17.70 -2.36
N GLU A 8 -33.18 -18.99 -2.68
CA GLU A 8 -31.92 -19.74 -2.62
C GLU A 8 -30.89 -19.22 -3.62
N ALA A 9 -31.33 -18.88 -4.85
CA ALA A 9 -30.47 -18.25 -5.85
C ALA A 9 -29.95 -16.88 -5.41
N ILE A 10 -30.79 -16.07 -4.74
CA ILE A 10 -30.37 -14.77 -4.20
C ILE A 10 -29.37 -14.97 -3.05
N CYS A 11 -29.63 -15.88 -2.11
CA CYS A 11 -28.69 -16.16 -1.01
C CYS A 11 -27.32 -16.62 -1.52
N ASN A 12 -27.28 -17.47 -2.55
CA ASN A 12 -26.03 -17.95 -3.14
C ASN A 12 -25.27 -16.88 -3.94
N ALA A 13 -25.89 -15.73 -4.23
CA ALA A 13 -25.22 -14.59 -4.86
C ALA A 13 -24.45 -13.71 -3.86
N PHE A 14 -24.61 -13.94 -2.54
CA PHE A 14 -23.88 -13.24 -1.50
C PHE A 14 -22.89 -14.19 -0.82
N SER A 15 -21.61 -13.82 -0.80
CA SER A 15 -20.64 -14.45 0.08
C SER A 15 -20.73 -13.78 1.46
N ILE A 16 -20.99 -14.57 2.49
CA ILE A 16 -20.99 -14.13 3.90
C ILE A 16 -20.02 -15.04 4.65
N GLY A 17 -19.05 -14.44 5.33
CA GLY A 17 -18.07 -15.17 6.14
C GLY A 17 -17.65 -14.32 7.34
N ASP A 18 -17.05 -14.98 8.33
CA ASP A 18 -16.57 -14.32 9.56
C ASP A 18 -15.25 -13.55 9.34
N GLU A 19 -14.58 -13.78 8.22
CA GLU A 19 -13.30 -13.16 7.84
C GLU A 19 -13.41 -12.46 6.48
N ARG A 20 -12.54 -11.47 6.25
CA ARG A 20 -12.43 -10.81 4.94
C ARG A 20 -11.83 -11.78 3.92
N SER A 21 -12.39 -11.80 2.71
CA SER A 21 -11.77 -12.48 1.57
C SER A 21 -11.24 -11.48 0.54
N PHE A 22 -10.30 -11.92 -0.29
CA PHE A 22 -9.76 -11.10 -1.38
C PHE A 22 -10.83 -10.73 -2.43
N ASP A 23 -11.88 -11.55 -2.57
CA ASP A 23 -12.98 -11.31 -3.49
C ASP A 23 -13.91 -10.19 -3.00
N GLN A 24 -13.99 -10.00 -1.68
CA GLN A 24 -14.86 -9.01 -1.04
C GLN A 24 -14.15 -7.69 -0.73
N ASP A 25 -12.85 -7.75 -0.44
CA ASP A 25 -12.04 -6.58 -0.07
C ASP A 25 -10.75 -6.55 -0.90
N PRO A 26 -10.70 -5.77 -1.99
CA PRO A 26 -9.50 -5.65 -2.82
C PRO A 26 -8.31 -5.00 -2.06
N ARG A 27 -8.55 -4.32 -0.94
CA ARG A 27 -7.47 -3.76 -0.09
C ARG A 27 -6.85 -4.81 0.81
N PHE A 28 -7.56 -5.89 1.10
CA PHE A 28 -7.12 -6.91 2.05
C PHE A 28 -5.78 -7.54 1.66
N GLY A 29 -5.50 -7.67 0.36
CA GLY A 29 -4.19 -8.12 -0.13
C GLY A 29 -3.02 -7.24 0.32
N LEU A 30 -3.19 -5.91 0.33
CA LEU A 30 -2.17 -4.97 0.82
C LEU A 30 -1.98 -5.11 2.33
N ALA A 31 -3.08 -5.23 3.08
CA ALA A 31 -3.03 -5.41 4.53
C ALA A 31 -2.28 -6.70 4.91
N VAL A 32 -2.60 -7.83 4.28
CA VAL A 32 -1.91 -9.12 4.52
C VAL A 32 -0.42 -9.05 4.15
N MET A 33 -0.08 -8.39 3.04
CA MET A 33 1.32 -8.18 2.67
C MET A 33 2.05 -7.36 3.74
N SER A 34 1.46 -6.25 4.18
CA SER A 34 2.01 -5.36 5.21
C SER A 34 2.21 -6.06 6.55
N GLU A 35 1.23 -6.87 6.96
CA GLU A 35 1.32 -7.74 8.14
C GLU A 35 2.44 -8.77 8.00
N THR A 36 2.56 -9.44 6.85
CA THR A 36 3.66 -10.38 6.58
C THR A 36 5.03 -9.70 6.70
N GLY A 37 5.16 -8.50 6.13
CA GLY A 37 6.38 -7.70 6.24
C GLY A 37 6.68 -7.29 7.69
N SER A 38 5.66 -6.86 8.44
CA SER A 38 5.78 -6.52 9.87
C SER A 38 6.16 -7.72 10.74
N LEU A 39 5.53 -8.88 10.52
CA LEU A 39 5.84 -10.13 11.21
C LEU A 39 7.30 -10.55 11.01
N ALA A 40 7.83 -10.38 9.79
CA ALA A 40 9.24 -10.64 9.50
C ALA A 40 10.19 -9.74 10.31
N LEU A 41 9.76 -8.52 10.65
CA LEU A 41 10.53 -7.57 11.46
C LEU A 41 10.40 -7.79 12.97
N SER A 42 9.52 -8.69 13.40
CA SER A 42 9.35 -9.02 14.81
C SER A 42 10.65 -9.50 15.45
N SER A 43 10.76 -9.36 16.77
CA SER A 43 11.93 -9.84 17.53
C SER A 43 12.17 -11.35 17.39
N ALA A 44 11.12 -12.12 17.07
CA ALA A 44 11.21 -13.56 16.91
C ALA A 44 11.81 -13.96 15.54
N THR A 45 11.47 -13.23 14.48
CA THR A 45 11.89 -13.57 13.11
C THR A 45 13.14 -12.81 12.67
N ASN A 46 13.19 -11.49 12.93
CA ASN A 46 14.31 -10.61 12.60
C ASN A 46 14.87 -10.81 11.17
N ASP A 47 13.97 -10.82 10.18
CA ASP A 47 14.27 -10.94 8.75
C ASP A 47 13.86 -9.67 7.98
N PRO A 48 14.73 -8.65 7.93
CA PRO A 48 14.52 -7.47 7.10
C PRO A 48 14.42 -7.78 5.59
N GLY A 49 14.98 -8.90 5.12
CA GLY A 49 14.98 -9.30 3.72
C GLY A 49 13.56 -9.55 3.20
N THR A 50 12.76 -10.29 3.97
CA THR A 50 11.34 -10.52 3.65
C THR A 50 10.55 -9.21 3.64
N ALA A 51 10.73 -8.33 4.62
CA ALA A 51 10.05 -7.02 4.63
C ALA A 51 10.40 -6.18 3.39
N ILE A 52 11.68 -6.19 2.98
CA ILE A 52 12.16 -5.49 1.78
C ILE A 52 11.54 -6.08 0.49
N ASP A 53 11.35 -7.39 0.42
CA ASP A 53 10.68 -8.05 -0.71
C ASP A 53 9.19 -7.67 -0.77
N VAL A 54 8.49 -7.72 0.37
CA VAL A 54 7.10 -7.28 0.51
C VAL A 54 6.91 -5.83 0.04
N ILE A 55 7.79 -4.91 0.45
CA ILE A 55 7.76 -3.52 -0.03
C ILE A 55 7.90 -3.47 -1.56
N GLY A 56 8.79 -4.27 -2.14
CA GLY A 56 8.98 -4.36 -3.59
C GLY A 56 7.73 -4.87 -4.33
N ARG A 57 7.07 -5.89 -3.79
CA ARG A 57 5.82 -6.44 -4.35
C ARG A 57 4.67 -5.45 -4.26
N THR A 58 4.52 -4.79 -3.12
CA THR A 58 3.53 -3.71 -2.90
C THR A 58 3.74 -2.58 -3.91
N THR A 59 5.00 -2.15 -4.10
CA THR A 59 5.35 -1.13 -5.09
C THR A 59 4.95 -1.54 -6.51
N ARG A 60 5.22 -2.79 -6.89
CA ARG A 60 4.84 -3.31 -8.21
C ARG A 60 3.32 -3.37 -8.39
N LEU A 61 2.58 -3.78 -7.37
CA LEU A 61 1.12 -3.87 -7.41
C LEU A 61 0.50 -2.49 -7.60
N LEU A 62 0.93 -1.50 -6.81
CA LEU A 62 0.45 -0.12 -6.95
C LEU A 62 0.84 0.52 -8.29
N ASN A 63 1.97 0.12 -8.88
CA ASN A 63 2.34 0.56 -10.24
C ASN A 63 1.53 -0.13 -11.36
N LEU A 64 0.98 -1.33 -11.13
CA LEU A 64 0.04 -1.94 -12.08
C LEU A 64 -1.31 -1.21 -12.00
N TRP A 65 -1.75 -0.88 -10.79
CA TRP A 65 -2.96 -0.10 -10.55
C TRP A 65 -2.98 1.22 -11.32
N THR A 66 -1.86 1.97 -11.36
CA THR A 66 -1.78 3.23 -12.11
C THR A 66 -1.90 3.07 -13.62
N LYS A 67 -1.49 1.92 -14.18
CA LYS A 67 -1.60 1.67 -15.63
C LYS A 67 -3.04 1.39 -16.04
N ASP A 68 -3.74 0.59 -15.24
CA ASP A 68 -5.12 0.18 -15.53
C ASP A 68 -6.13 1.29 -15.19
N HIS A 69 -5.85 2.16 -14.21
CA HIS A 69 -6.68 3.34 -13.92
C HIS A 69 -6.68 4.37 -15.05
N ASN A 70 -5.59 4.45 -15.82
CA ASN A 70 -5.48 5.38 -16.95
C ASN A 70 -5.94 4.77 -18.28
N SER A 71 -6.21 3.46 -18.33
CA SER A 71 -6.95 2.89 -19.44
C SER A 71 -8.43 3.17 -19.20
N ASP A 72 -8.95 4.21 -19.86
CA ASP A 72 -10.38 4.37 -20.05
C ASP A 72 -10.96 3.00 -20.42
N ALA A 73 -11.74 2.38 -19.55
CA ALA A 73 -12.53 1.22 -19.91
C ALA A 73 -13.56 1.70 -20.95
N LYS A 74 -13.17 1.70 -22.23
CA LYS A 74 -13.94 2.28 -23.36
C LYS A 74 -15.19 1.47 -23.72
N GLY A 75 -15.79 0.75 -22.78
CA GLY A 75 -16.97 -0.09 -22.99
C GLY A 75 -17.99 0.08 -21.88
N GLU A 76 -19.26 -0.22 -22.17
CA GLU A 76 -20.28 -0.32 -21.13
C GLU A 76 -19.91 -1.45 -20.16
N PRO A 77 -20.01 -1.23 -18.84
CA PRO A 77 -19.79 -2.29 -17.85
C PRO A 77 -20.82 -3.40 -18.05
N GLU A 78 -20.42 -4.65 -17.85
CA GLU A 78 -21.31 -5.82 -17.98
C GLU A 78 -22.55 -5.72 -17.08
N HIS A 79 -22.43 -5.00 -15.96
CA HIS A 79 -23.50 -4.81 -14.97
C HIS A 79 -23.72 -3.31 -14.66
N PRO A 80 -24.42 -2.55 -15.52
CA PRO A 80 -24.52 -1.09 -15.42
C PRO A 80 -25.35 -0.57 -14.24
N ARG A 81 -26.03 -1.47 -13.51
CA ARG A 81 -26.85 -1.12 -12.33
C ARG A 81 -26.16 -1.41 -11.00
N ILE A 82 -24.92 -1.92 -11.03
CA ILE A 82 -24.13 -2.21 -9.84
C ILE A 82 -23.12 -1.08 -9.67
N TYR A 83 -23.14 -0.45 -8.50
CA TYR A 83 -22.22 0.63 -8.15
C TYR A 83 -21.53 0.28 -6.84
N VAL A 84 -20.22 0.50 -6.80
CA VAL A 84 -19.40 0.36 -5.60
C VAL A 84 -18.53 1.63 -5.45
N PRO A 85 -18.27 2.08 -4.22
CA PRO A 85 -17.35 3.19 -4.00
C PRO A 85 -15.96 2.87 -4.60
N PRO A 86 -15.28 3.86 -5.22
CA PRO A 86 -13.91 3.67 -5.65
C PRO A 86 -12.99 3.46 -4.44
N LEU A 87 -11.87 2.76 -4.65
CA LEU A 87 -10.84 2.66 -3.62
C LEU A 87 -10.12 3.99 -3.45
N ASP A 88 -9.93 4.40 -2.21
CA ASP A 88 -9.11 5.57 -1.89
C ASP A 88 -7.63 5.19 -1.95
N VAL A 89 -6.86 5.92 -2.74
CA VAL A 89 -5.41 5.70 -2.88
C VAL A 89 -4.67 5.99 -1.58
N VAL A 90 -5.13 6.94 -0.76
CA VAL A 90 -4.50 7.22 0.54
C VAL A 90 -4.54 5.99 1.43
N ASP A 91 -5.70 5.33 1.46
CA ASP A 91 -5.96 4.10 2.20
C ASP A 91 -5.09 2.93 1.70
N LEU A 92 -4.95 2.76 0.38
CA LEU A 92 -4.09 1.72 -0.22
C LEU A 92 -2.62 1.90 0.20
N PHE A 93 -2.16 3.15 0.25
CA PHE A 93 -0.81 3.48 0.66
C PHE A 93 -0.59 3.29 2.17
N GLU A 94 -1.58 3.63 2.99
CA GLU A 94 -1.52 3.35 4.41
C GLU A 94 -1.46 1.84 4.67
N ASP A 95 -2.39 1.07 4.09
CA ASP A 95 -2.45 -0.38 4.23
C ASP A 95 -1.12 -1.04 3.80
N GLY A 96 -0.54 -0.61 2.67
CA GLY A 96 0.65 -1.22 2.10
C GLY A 96 1.99 -0.89 2.78
N PHE A 97 2.11 0.24 3.49
CA PHE A 97 3.40 0.72 4.00
C PHE A 97 3.45 1.00 5.49
N MET A 98 2.33 1.35 6.14
CA MET A 98 2.34 1.92 7.48
C MET A 98 2.92 0.97 8.54
N LEU A 99 2.49 -0.28 8.56
CA LEU A 99 2.94 -1.27 9.56
C LEU A 99 4.44 -1.55 9.43
N ILE A 100 4.91 -1.79 8.20
CA ILE A 100 6.34 -2.04 7.93
C ILE A 100 7.17 -0.80 8.28
N ALA A 101 6.69 0.40 7.96
CA ALA A 101 7.38 1.64 8.30
C ALA A 101 7.51 1.84 9.81
N ARG A 102 6.46 1.51 10.57
CA ARG A 102 6.44 1.57 12.05
C ARG A 102 7.41 0.56 12.65
N ASP A 103 7.29 -0.71 12.28
CA ASP A 103 8.05 -1.79 12.93
C ASP A 103 9.51 -1.84 12.47
N GLY A 104 9.77 -1.39 11.24
CA GLY A 104 11.09 -1.23 10.66
C GLY A 104 11.74 0.13 10.90
N ALA A 105 11.21 0.98 11.78
CA ALA A 105 11.66 2.36 11.96
C ALA A 105 13.17 2.47 12.25
N ARG A 106 13.72 1.54 13.03
CA ARG A 106 15.15 1.51 13.39
C ARG A 106 16.07 0.89 12.34
N LEU A 107 15.53 0.32 11.26
CA LEU A 107 16.28 -0.48 10.29
C LEU A 107 16.52 0.32 9.02
N ILE A 108 17.77 0.75 8.82
CA ILE A 108 18.12 1.68 7.73
C ILE A 108 17.84 1.08 6.35
N GLU A 109 18.12 -0.19 6.13
CA GLU A 109 17.87 -0.88 4.86
C GLU A 109 16.38 -0.93 4.48
N VAL A 110 15.50 -1.09 5.48
CA VAL A 110 14.04 -1.08 5.30
C VAL A 110 13.56 0.33 4.96
N GLN A 111 13.99 1.33 5.74
CA GLN A 111 13.59 2.71 5.53
C GLN A 111 14.08 3.26 4.18
N LEU A 112 15.31 2.94 3.78
CA LEU A 112 15.81 3.31 2.45
C LEU A 112 14.98 2.67 1.32
N ARG A 113 14.49 1.43 1.52
CA ARG A 113 13.61 0.78 0.54
C ARG A 113 12.25 1.47 0.48
N ILE A 114 11.64 1.78 1.62
CA ILE A 114 10.35 2.50 1.71
C ILE A 114 10.45 3.85 0.98
N GLN A 115 11.45 4.67 1.31
CA GLN A 115 11.60 6.00 0.69
C GLN A 115 11.78 5.93 -0.83
N LYS A 116 12.58 4.98 -1.32
CA LYS A 116 12.77 4.78 -2.77
C LYS A 116 11.51 4.28 -3.47
N SER A 117 10.78 3.36 -2.83
CA SER A 117 9.52 2.84 -3.35
C SER A 117 8.46 3.93 -3.46
N LEU A 118 8.27 4.73 -2.41
CA LEU A 118 7.33 5.84 -2.42
C LEU A 118 7.75 6.92 -3.42
N LEU A 119 9.05 7.18 -3.59
CA LEU A 119 9.54 8.12 -4.61
C LEU A 119 9.24 7.63 -6.03
N ALA A 120 9.35 6.33 -6.26
CA ALA A 120 9.00 5.76 -7.55
C ALA A 120 7.49 5.89 -7.80
N LEU A 121 6.66 5.52 -6.82
CA LEU A 121 5.20 5.58 -6.94
C LEU A 121 4.69 7.00 -7.14
N SER A 122 5.26 7.99 -6.46
CA SER A 122 4.85 9.39 -6.61
C SER A 122 5.03 9.88 -8.05
N ARG A 123 5.99 9.33 -8.80
CA ARG A 123 6.28 9.69 -10.21
C ARG A 123 5.42 8.95 -11.24
N LEU A 124 4.75 7.87 -10.84
CA LEU A 124 4.10 6.94 -11.76
C LEU A 124 2.57 7.06 -11.75
N GLY A 125 1.99 7.63 -10.69
CA GLY A 125 0.54 7.77 -10.56
C GLY A 125 0.01 9.16 -10.91
N ASP A 126 -1.30 9.27 -10.76
CA ASP A 126 -2.06 10.51 -10.91
C ASP A 126 -1.91 11.44 -9.68
N GLU A 127 -2.73 12.49 -9.58
CA GLU A 127 -2.69 13.43 -8.46
C GLU A 127 -2.92 12.77 -7.08
N SER A 128 -3.65 11.66 -7.02
CA SER A 128 -3.88 10.94 -5.76
C SER A 128 -2.59 10.29 -5.26
N PHE A 129 -1.77 9.73 -6.15
CA PHE A 129 -0.44 9.18 -5.83
C PHE A 129 0.55 10.28 -5.44
N LYS A 130 0.49 11.44 -6.12
CA LYS A 130 1.29 12.62 -5.79
C LYS A 130 0.95 13.20 -4.42
N THR A 131 -0.20 12.84 -3.84
CA THR A 131 -0.59 13.23 -2.48
C THR A 131 -0.26 12.13 -1.47
N ALA A 132 -0.67 10.89 -1.76
CA ALA A 132 -0.54 9.76 -0.84
C ALA A 132 0.93 9.36 -0.59
N ALA A 133 1.74 9.29 -1.67
CA ALA A 133 3.13 8.84 -1.55
C ALA A 133 4.00 9.80 -0.72
N PRO A 134 3.95 11.14 -0.92
CA PRO A 134 4.67 12.07 -0.04
C PRO A 134 4.21 12.03 1.42
N SER A 135 2.90 11.88 1.66
CA SER A 135 2.37 11.78 3.02
C SER A 135 2.95 10.58 3.76
N GLN A 136 2.89 9.38 3.15
CA GLN A 136 3.49 8.18 3.74
C GLN A 136 5.01 8.25 3.84
N SER A 137 5.68 8.88 2.88
CA SER A 137 7.14 9.06 2.89
C SER A 137 7.57 9.92 4.09
N ARG A 138 6.87 11.03 4.33
CA ARG A 138 7.09 11.88 5.50
C ARG A 138 6.87 11.11 6.81
N MET A 139 5.74 10.42 6.95
CA MET A 139 5.43 9.67 8.18
C MET A 139 6.46 8.56 8.46
N ALA A 140 6.92 7.84 7.44
CA ALA A 140 7.97 6.84 7.58
C ALA A 140 9.31 7.47 7.99
N PHE A 141 9.66 8.61 7.39
CA PHE A 141 10.87 9.37 7.73
C PHE A 141 10.85 9.84 9.19
N GLU A 142 9.77 10.46 9.64
CA GLU A 142 9.62 10.96 11.02
C GLU A 142 9.75 9.84 12.05
N ARG A 143 9.11 8.68 11.80
CA ARG A 143 9.23 7.50 12.65
C ARG A 143 10.68 6.99 12.72
N ALA A 144 11.34 6.92 11.57
CA ALA A 144 12.71 6.43 11.49
C ALA A 144 13.72 7.38 12.14
N GLU A 145 13.56 8.68 11.94
CA GLU A 145 14.40 9.70 12.56
C GLU A 145 14.29 9.65 14.09
N ALA A 146 13.07 9.44 14.61
CA ALA A 146 12.84 9.26 16.05
C ALA A 146 13.45 7.95 16.60
N ALA A 147 13.44 6.85 15.82
CA ALA A 147 13.83 5.52 16.29
C ALA A 147 15.32 5.17 16.09
N MET A 148 15.98 5.67 15.04
CA MET A 148 17.39 5.38 14.76
C MET A 148 18.29 6.11 15.75
N THR A 149 19.33 5.45 16.25
CA THR A 149 20.28 6.05 17.21
C THR A 149 21.61 6.46 16.56
N LEU A 150 21.98 5.83 15.44
CA LEU A 150 23.21 6.12 14.73
C LEU A 150 23.01 7.32 13.78
N GLU A 151 23.77 8.39 14.00
CA GLU A 151 23.66 9.61 13.20
C GLU A 151 24.01 9.39 11.72
N ALA A 152 24.95 8.48 11.43
CA ALA A 152 25.30 8.13 10.05
C ALA A 152 24.10 7.55 9.27
N ASP A 153 23.26 6.74 9.92
CA ASP A 153 22.06 6.18 9.31
C ASP A 153 20.98 7.25 9.12
N ARG A 154 20.79 8.13 10.10
CA ARG A 154 19.89 9.29 9.98
C ARG A 154 20.30 10.20 8.81
N ALA A 155 21.58 10.53 8.70
CA ALA A 155 22.11 11.36 7.62
C ALA A 155 21.90 10.69 6.25
N ARG A 156 22.14 9.38 6.17
CA ARG A 156 21.91 8.59 4.95
C ARG A 156 20.43 8.58 4.55
N LEU A 157 19.53 8.42 5.51
CA LEU A 157 18.09 8.46 5.28
C LEU A 157 17.63 9.86 4.84
N ARG A 158 18.10 10.91 5.52
CA ARG A 158 17.78 12.31 5.21
C ARG A 158 18.18 12.68 3.78
N THR A 159 19.35 12.23 3.31
CA THR A 159 19.77 12.42 1.92
C THR A 159 18.75 11.88 0.91
N VAL A 160 18.19 10.69 1.18
CA VAL A 160 17.19 10.07 0.29
C VAL A 160 15.83 10.77 0.41
N TYR A 161 15.44 11.17 1.62
CA TYR A 161 14.21 11.89 1.87
C TYR A 161 14.22 13.31 1.25
N GLU A 162 15.34 14.03 1.32
CA GLU A 162 15.45 15.35 0.68
C GLU A 162 15.41 15.25 -0.84
N ALA A 163 16.00 14.20 -1.42
CA ALA A 163 15.85 13.91 -2.85
C ALA A 163 14.40 13.65 -3.26
N PHE A 164 13.56 13.20 -2.32
CA PHE A 164 12.11 13.12 -2.45
C PHE A 164 11.49 14.52 -2.36
N SER A 165 11.77 15.31 -1.32
CA SER A 165 11.10 16.60 -1.04
C SER A 165 11.47 17.77 -1.97
N ILE A 166 12.74 17.89 -2.38
CA ILE A 166 13.22 18.99 -3.25
C ILE A 166 12.47 19.01 -4.60
N ARG A 167 11.97 17.85 -5.04
CA ARG A 167 11.31 17.67 -6.34
C ARG A 167 9.79 17.86 -6.32
N TYR A 168 9.18 18.05 -5.14
CA TYR A 168 7.73 18.26 -4.96
C TYR A 168 7.36 19.65 -4.42
N LEU A 169 8.34 20.46 -4.01
CA LEU A 169 8.15 21.88 -3.62
C LEU A 169 8.42 22.87 -4.77
N SER A 170 8.60 22.38 -6.00
CA SER A 170 8.94 23.20 -7.18
C SER A 170 7.85 23.24 -8.28
N THR A 171 6.62 22.89 -7.93
CA THR A 171 5.40 23.06 -8.75
C THR A 171 4.31 23.69 -7.89
#